data_AF-A0A1J5K4M6-F1
#
_entry.id   AF-A0A1J5K4M6-F1
#
_cell.length_a   1.000
_cell.length_b   1.000
_cell.length_c   1.000
_cell.angle_alpha   90.00
_cell.angle_beta   90.00
_cell.angle_gamma   90.00
#
_symmetry.space_group_name_H-M   'P 1'
#
loop_
_entity.id
_entity.type
_entity.pdbx_description
1 polymer ?
#
loop_
_entity_poly.entity_id
_entity_poly.type
_entity_poly.pdbx_seq_one_letter_code
_entity_poly.pdbx_strand_id
1 'polypeptide(L)'
;MKSFLISLLCLVTFSEVIAKDFVLVGVAGYGTRRPGNEWQPSGAHENLPYGNAYKRFELVHYAKKKELKAIISEFNCKDGKQQSDLGLIVMANSWGSGKGIKLTKMYKKACGRKADLFIMVDGFKKPLLPQGRKPVADKCYNFYQTKGIIHGKKIKTCVNYDLTDRRCPKGVGGIECHIRVEWTGTAYGADIINDYILRH
;
A
#
# COMPACT_ATOMS: atom_id res chain seq x y z
N MET A 1 66.58 -12.02 12.06
CA MET A 1 65.18 -12.47 11.91
C MET A 1 64.29 -11.24 11.82
N LYS A 2 63.61 -11.05 10.68
CA LYS A 2 62.79 -9.86 10.37
C LYS A 2 61.36 -10.11 10.82
N SER A 3 60.91 -9.43 11.87
CA SER A 3 59.49 -9.41 12.27
C SER A 3 58.77 -8.28 11.53
N PHE A 4 57.99 -8.64 10.52
CA PHE A 4 57.03 -7.75 9.88
C PHE A 4 55.72 -7.79 10.69
N LEU A 5 55.49 -6.79 11.53
CA LEU A 5 54.16 -6.53 12.08
C LEU A 5 53.33 -5.82 10.99
N ILE A 6 52.43 -6.56 10.35
CA ILE A 6 51.36 -5.97 9.55
C ILE A 6 50.17 -5.80 10.49
N SER A 7 50.03 -4.60 11.06
CA SER A 7 48.78 -4.17 11.70
C SER A 7 47.73 -3.97 10.61
N LEU A 8 46.91 -4.98 10.40
CA LEU A 8 45.71 -4.90 9.58
C LEU A 8 44.69 -4.04 10.33
N LEU A 9 44.63 -2.74 10.01
CA LEU A 9 43.53 -1.87 10.41
C LEU A 9 42.24 -2.38 9.76
N CYS A 10 41.44 -3.16 10.50
CA CYS A 10 40.04 -3.37 10.19
C CYS A 10 39.29 -2.04 10.38
N LEU A 11 39.31 -1.19 9.34
CA LEU A 11 38.34 -0.11 9.17
C LEU A 11 36.97 -0.74 8.92
N VAL A 12 36.29 -1.10 10.01
CA VAL A 12 34.87 -1.41 9.99
C VAL A 12 34.15 -0.09 9.70
N THR A 13 33.95 0.21 8.42
CA THR A 13 33.03 1.27 8.01
C THR A 13 31.63 0.78 8.35
N PHE A 14 31.11 1.18 9.51
CA PHE A 14 29.68 1.11 9.77
C PHE A 14 29.00 1.97 8.71
N SER A 15 28.44 1.34 7.68
CA SER A 15 27.52 2.03 6.78
C SER A 15 26.33 2.44 7.63
N GLU A 16 26.23 3.73 7.96
CA GLU A 16 25.02 4.29 8.54
C GLU A 16 23.89 3.96 7.57
N VAL A 17 23.03 3.02 7.94
CA VAL A 17 21.78 2.79 7.23
C VAL A 17 20.94 4.02 7.52
N ILE A 18 20.98 4.98 6.60
CA ILE A 18 20.07 6.13 6.65
C ILE A 18 18.67 5.56 6.53
N ALA A 19 17.93 5.61 7.64
CA ALA A 19 16.55 5.14 7.70
C ALA A 19 15.74 5.84 6.60
N LYS A 20 15.08 5.04 5.76
CA LYS A 20 14.32 5.55 4.64
C LYS A 20 12.98 6.09 5.12
N ASP A 21 12.70 7.33 4.79
CA ASP A 21 11.40 7.95 5.04
C ASP A 21 10.36 7.59 3.96
N PHE A 22 9.08 7.57 4.35
CA PHE A 22 7.99 7.17 3.45
C PHE A 22 6.82 8.17 3.40
N VAL A 23 6.30 8.39 2.20
CA VAL A 23 4.94 8.92 2.00
C VAL A 23 3.96 7.75 2.02
N LEU A 24 3.08 7.73 3.01
CA LEU A 24 2.04 6.73 3.18
C LEU A 24 0.71 7.23 2.64
N VAL A 25 0.02 6.42 1.85
CA VAL A 25 -1.26 6.80 1.25
C VAL A 25 -2.31 5.74 1.50
N GLY A 26 -3.33 6.10 2.27
CA GLY A 26 -4.55 5.32 2.46
C GLY A 26 -5.62 5.72 1.45
N VAL A 27 -6.16 4.79 0.69
CA VAL A 27 -7.18 5.07 -0.34
C VAL A 27 -8.46 4.28 -0.09
N ALA A 28 -9.45 4.98 0.44
CA ALA A 28 -10.74 4.46 0.83
C ALA A 28 -11.68 4.17 -0.35
N GLY A 29 -12.45 3.07 -0.22
CA GLY A 29 -13.52 2.64 -1.13
C GLY A 29 -14.80 3.49 -1.12
N TYR A 30 -15.88 2.94 -1.69
CA TYR A 30 -17.22 3.52 -1.64
C TYR A 30 -17.87 3.15 -0.30
N GLY A 31 -18.49 4.11 0.40
CA GLY A 31 -19.24 3.87 1.64
C GLY A 31 -18.45 3.89 2.96
N THR A 32 -17.17 4.28 2.98
CA THR A 32 -16.28 4.09 4.13
C THR A 32 -15.88 5.39 4.88
N ARG A 33 -16.78 6.38 5.01
CA ARG A 33 -16.45 7.77 5.38
C ARG A 33 -17.32 8.32 6.51
N ARG A 34 -16.76 9.11 7.46
CA ARG A 34 -17.43 9.70 8.65
C ARG A 34 -16.85 11.07 9.08
N PRO A 35 -17.61 12.00 9.71
CA PRO A 35 -18.12 11.96 11.11
C PRO A 35 -19.67 12.14 11.19
N GLY A 36 -20.40 11.67 12.18
CA GLY A 36 -20.06 11.22 13.54
C GLY A 36 -19.98 9.72 13.72
N ASN A 37 -19.24 9.05 12.84
CA ASN A 37 -19.09 7.62 12.83
C ASN A 37 -20.41 6.86 12.60
N GLU A 38 -20.79 5.93 13.45
CA GLU A 38 -21.85 4.97 13.23
C GLU A 38 -21.24 3.57 13.32
N TRP A 39 -21.43 2.69 12.31
CA TRP A 39 -20.77 1.37 12.33
C TRP A 39 -19.75 0.90 11.26
N GLN A 40 -19.22 1.68 10.30
CA GLN A 40 -17.97 1.25 9.65
C GLN A 40 -17.02 2.30 9.01
N PRO A 41 -15.78 2.37 9.51
CA PRO A 41 -14.67 3.10 8.89
C PRO A 41 -14.00 2.43 7.69
N SER A 42 -13.23 3.21 6.92
CA SER A 42 -12.30 2.64 5.96
C SER A 42 -11.09 2.08 6.70
N GLY A 43 -10.93 0.75 6.67
CA GLY A 43 -9.73 0.13 7.22
C GLY A 43 -8.44 0.65 6.56
N ALA A 44 -8.52 1.10 5.29
CA ALA A 44 -7.39 1.68 4.56
C ALA A 44 -6.91 3.03 5.13
N HIS A 45 -7.75 3.70 5.92
CA HIS A 45 -7.39 4.91 6.66
C HIS A 45 -7.06 4.56 8.10
N GLU A 46 -7.97 3.91 8.81
CA GLU A 46 -7.82 3.70 10.26
C GLU A 46 -6.64 2.78 10.61
N ASN A 47 -6.40 1.73 9.82
CA ASN A 47 -5.28 0.83 10.05
C ASN A 47 -4.01 1.32 9.34
N LEU A 48 -4.03 2.44 8.61
CA LEU A 48 -2.79 2.94 8.03
C LEU A 48 -1.85 3.34 9.18
N PRO A 49 -0.64 2.78 9.27
CA PRO A 49 0.23 3.09 10.38
C PRO A 49 0.71 4.55 10.32
N TYR A 50 0.95 5.14 11.49
CA TYR A 50 1.53 6.48 11.60
C TYR A 50 3.07 6.44 11.53
N GLY A 51 3.73 5.50 12.22
CA GLY A 51 5.16 5.14 12.07
C GLY A 51 6.17 6.28 11.82
N ASN A 52 7.31 5.94 11.21
CA ASN A 52 8.28 6.92 10.67
C ASN A 52 7.82 7.46 9.30
N ALA A 53 6.54 7.79 9.16
CA ALA A 53 6.03 8.36 7.91
C ALA A 53 6.43 9.83 7.82
N TYR A 54 7.17 10.21 6.76
CA TYR A 54 7.39 11.61 6.42
C TYR A 54 6.07 12.36 6.26
N LYS A 55 5.10 11.72 5.58
CA LYS A 55 3.77 12.28 5.40
C LYS A 55 2.73 11.20 5.13
N ARG A 56 1.53 11.42 5.65
CA ARG A 56 0.37 10.57 5.45
C ARG A 56 -0.70 11.30 4.64
N PHE A 57 -1.27 10.62 3.67
CA PHE A 57 -2.40 11.09 2.89
C PHE A 57 -3.57 10.14 2.97
N GLU A 58 -4.75 10.69 3.19
CA GLU A 58 -6.01 9.97 3.19
C GLU A 58 -6.84 10.41 2.00
N LEU A 59 -7.01 9.49 1.06
CA LEU A 59 -7.79 9.69 -0.14
C LEU A 59 -9.02 8.80 -0.14
N VAL A 60 -10.01 9.20 -0.94
CA VAL A 60 -11.21 8.41 -1.22
C VAL A 60 -11.27 8.06 -2.70
N HIS A 61 -12.10 7.08 -3.07
CA HIS A 61 -12.18 6.55 -4.43
C HIS A 61 -12.55 7.59 -5.51
N TYR A 62 -13.10 8.75 -5.15
CA TYR A 62 -13.37 9.86 -6.07
C TYR A 62 -12.28 10.95 -6.10
N ALA A 63 -11.16 10.75 -5.41
CA ALA A 63 -10.02 11.69 -5.40
C ALA A 63 -9.66 12.17 -6.82
N LYS A 64 -9.55 13.48 -6.97
CA LYS A 64 -9.31 14.16 -8.24
C LYS A 64 -7.84 14.05 -8.63
N LYS A 65 -7.55 14.29 -9.90
CA LYS A 65 -6.17 14.27 -10.43
C LYS A 65 -5.25 15.27 -9.69
N LYS A 66 -5.79 16.40 -9.21
CA LYS A 66 -5.05 17.42 -8.46
C LYS A 66 -4.54 16.86 -7.12
N GLU A 67 -5.36 16.12 -6.40
CA GLU A 67 -4.98 15.49 -5.12
C GLU A 67 -3.86 14.46 -5.34
N LEU A 68 -3.97 13.62 -6.37
CA LEU A 68 -2.90 12.67 -6.71
C LEU A 68 -1.60 13.37 -7.11
N LYS A 69 -1.68 14.52 -7.79
CA LYS A 69 -0.50 15.33 -8.14
C LYS A 69 0.16 15.94 -6.89
N ALA A 70 -0.63 16.35 -5.90
CA ALA A 70 -0.11 16.90 -4.65
C ALA A 70 0.72 15.86 -3.86
N ILE A 71 0.33 14.59 -3.91
CA ILE A 71 1.15 13.50 -3.35
C ILE A 71 2.47 13.36 -4.12
N ILE A 72 2.42 13.39 -5.46
CA ILE A 72 3.61 13.24 -6.30
C ILE A 72 4.60 14.40 -6.12
N SER A 73 4.12 15.61 -5.81
CA SER A 73 5.02 16.75 -5.57
C SER A 73 5.92 16.60 -4.35
N GLU A 74 5.56 15.76 -3.38
CA GLU A 74 6.41 15.48 -2.20
C GLU A 74 7.74 14.81 -2.60
N PHE A 75 7.79 14.14 -3.75
CA PHE A 75 8.97 13.41 -4.21
C PHE A 75 9.96 14.26 -5.04
N ASN A 76 9.66 15.55 -5.26
CA ASN A 76 10.49 16.49 -6.02
C ASN A 76 11.02 15.90 -7.35
N CYS A 77 10.13 15.36 -8.18
CA CYS A 77 10.53 14.66 -9.39
C CYS A 77 10.81 15.64 -10.54
N LYS A 78 12.00 15.55 -11.13
CA LYS A 78 12.46 16.36 -12.27
C LYS A 78 12.92 15.44 -13.40
N ASP A 79 12.49 15.73 -14.62
CA ASP A 79 12.86 14.99 -15.84
C ASP A 79 12.72 13.46 -15.72
N GLY A 80 11.63 13.02 -15.08
CA GLY A 80 11.35 11.59 -14.89
C GLY A 80 12.18 10.92 -13.78
N LYS A 81 12.90 11.69 -12.95
CA LYS A 81 13.75 11.18 -11.88
C LYS A 81 13.39 11.82 -10.54
N GLN A 82 13.19 10.97 -9.52
CA GLN A 82 13.04 11.41 -8.15
C GLN A 82 14.35 12.04 -7.63
N GLN A 83 14.26 13.18 -6.94
CA GLN A 83 15.41 13.86 -6.34
C GLN A 83 15.50 13.66 -4.82
N SER A 84 14.41 13.28 -4.16
CA SER A 84 14.42 12.85 -2.76
C SER A 84 14.70 11.35 -2.63
N ASP A 85 15.00 10.88 -1.42
CA ASP A 85 15.15 9.47 -1.05
C ASP A 85 13.82 8.79 -0.65
N LEU A 86 12.77 9.59 -0.39
CA LEU A 86 11.43 9.16 0.02
C LEU A 86 10.89 7.93 -0.74
N GLY A 87 10.32 6.97 -0.01
CA GLY A 87 9.55 5.88 -0.58
C GLY A 87 8.05 6.18 -0.69
N LEU A 88 7.35 5.41 -1.54
CA LEU A 88 5.89 5.46 -1.66
C LEU A 88 5.27 4.14 -1.22
N ILE A 89 4.41 4.19 -0.20
CA ILE A 89 3.60 3.05 0.24
C ILE A 89 2.12 3.40 0.09
N VAL A 90 1.35 2.50 -0.50
CA VAL A 90 -0.09 2.70 -0.72
C VAL A 90 -0.88 1.54 -0.14
N MET A 91 -1.84 1.83 0.73
CA MET A 91 -2.89 0.88 1.14
C MET A 91 -4.22 1.33 0.57
N ALA A 92 -4.92 0.43 -0.13
CA ALA A 92 -6.19 0.76 -0.75
C ALA A 92 -7.18 -0.38 -0.59
N ASN A 93 -8.40 -0.06 -0.20
CA ASN A 93 -9.49 -1.03 -0.13
C ASN A 93 -10.52 -0.82 -1.24
N SER A 94 -11.25 -1.88 -1.59
CA SER A 94 -12.49 -1.80 -2.38
C SER A 94 -12.32 -0.94 -3.64
N TRP A 95 -13.22 0.02 -3.89
CA TRP A 95 -13.17 0.95 -5.03
C TRP A 95 -11.97 1.90 -4.98
N GLY A 96 -11.37 2.12 -3.82
CA GLY A 96 -10.18 2.95 -3.62
C GLY A 96 -8.96 2.38 -4.35
N SER A 97 -8.91 1.06 -4.51
CA SER A 97 -7.86 0.35 -5.26
C SER A 97 -7.62 0.94 -6.65
N GLY A 98 -8.67 1.38 -7.35
CA GLY A 98 -8.54 2.01 -8.67
C GLY A 98 -7.76 3.33 -8.64
N LYS A 99 -7.94 4.15 -7.61
CA LYS A 99 -7.20 5.40 -7.41
C LYS A 99 -5.79 5.14 -6.90
N GLY A 100 -5.60 4.17 -6.00
CA GLY A 100 -4.27 3.72 -5.57
C GLY A 100 -3.41 3.25 -6.74
N ILE A 101 -3.95 2.39 -7.61
CA ILE A 101 -3.24 1.95 -8.83
C ILE A 101 -2.92 3.14 -9.74
N LYS A 102 -3.88 4.06 -9.92
CA LYS A 102 -3.65 5.27 -10.72
C LYS A 102 -2.49 6.11 -10.16
N LEU A 103 -2.42 6.27 -8.85
CA LEU A 103 -1.33 6.97 -8.18
C LEU A 103 0.02 6.33 -8.49
N THR A 104 0.17 5.00 -8.32
CA THR A 104 1.44 4.31 -8.60
C THR A 104 1.90 4.47 -10.06
N LYS A 105 0.97 4.46 -11.02
CA LYS A 105 1.28 4.70 -12.43
C LYS A 105 1.73 6.14 -12.69
N MET A 106 1.06 7.11 -12.07
CA MET A 106 1.43 8.51 -12.17
C MET A 106 2.81 8.77 -11.54
N TYR A 107 3.08 8.16 -10.38
CA TYR A 107 4.38 8.21 -9.71
C TYR A 107 5.49 7.62 -10.58
N LYS A 108 5.32 6.42 -11.15
CA LYS A 108 6.31 5.85 -12.09
C LYS A 108 6.57 6.74 -13.29
N LYS A 109 5.53 7.35 -13.85
CA LYS A 109 5.67 8.26 -14.99
C LYS A 109 6.43 9.54 -14.60
N ALA A 110 6.16 10.11 -13.44
CA ALA A 110 6.75 11.38 -13.02
C ALA A 110 8.18 11.22 -12.48
N CYS A 111 8.44 10.12 -11.76
CA CYS A 111 9.61 9.96 -10.91
C CYS A 111 10.53 8.80 -11.34
N GLY A 112 10.12 8.01 -12.32
CA GLY A 112 10.91 6.88 -12.83
C GLY A 112 11.02 5.70 -11.86
N ARG A 113 10.40 5.77 -10.68
CA ARG A 113 10.43 4.72 -9.63
C ARG A 113 9.08 4.01 -9.51
N LYS A 114 9.09 2.76 -9.03
CA LYS A 114 7.86 2.08 -8.63
C LYS A 114 7.56 2.41 -7.17
N ALA A 115 6.30 2.30 -6.77
CA ALA A 115 5.99 2.35 -5.34
C ALA A 115 6.71 1.20 -4.63
N ASP A 116 7.19 1.44 -3.42
CA ASP A 116 7.91 0.44 -2.63
C ASP A 116 6.99 -0.72 -2.25
N LEU A 117 5.78 -0.38 -1.80
CA LEU A 117 4.79 -1.34 -1.31
C LEU A 117 3.38 -0.92 -1.70
N PHE A 118 2.60 -1.89 -2.17
CA PHE A 118 1.17 -1.72 -2.40
C PHE A 118 0.36 -2.80 -1.67
N ILE A 119 -0.52 -2.40 -0.77
CA ILE A 119 -1.49 -3.26 -0.11
C ILE A 119 -2.86 -3.03 -0.77
N MET A 120 -3.41 -4.08 -1.38
CA MET A 120 -4.76 -4.09 -1.93
C MET A 120 -5.66 -4.95 -1.04
N VAL A 121 -6.80 -4.40 -0.63
CA VAL A 121 -7.76 -5.10 0.22
C VAL A 121 -9.14 -5.10 -0.42
N ASP A 122 -9.64 -6.29 -0.70
CA ASP A 122 -10.90 -6.58 -1.38
C ASP A 122 -11.20 -5.65 -2.57
N GLY A 123 -10.17 -5.45 -3.42
CA GLY A 123 -10.23 -4.52 -4.54
C GLY A 123 -11.39 -4.83 -5.50
N PHE A 124 -12.26 -3.84 -5.72
CA PHE A 124 -13.52 -4.06 -6.42
C PHE A 124 -13.38 -4.07 -7.96
N LYS A 125 -14.15 -4.97 -8.60
CA LYS A 125 -14.35 -5.09 -10.05
C LYS A 125 -15.50 -4.19 -10.52
N LYS A 126 -15.27 -3.25 -11.44
CA LYS A 126 -16.38 -2.75 -12.27
C LYS A 126 -16.83 -3.86 -13.23
N PRO A 127 -18.13 -4.04 -13.51
CA PRO A 127 -18.65 -5.09 -14.41
C PRO A 127 -17.93 -5.18 -15.77
N LEU A 128 -17.41 -4.04 -16.26
CA LEU A 128 -16.87 -3.87 -17.61
C LEU A 128 -15.35 -3.68 -17.69
N LEU A 129 -14.60 -3.83 -16.60
CA LEU A 129 -13.13 -3.71 -16.64
C LEU A 129 -12.47 -5.00 -16.18
N PRO A 130 -11.35 -5.42 -16.82
CA PRO A 130 -10.61 -6.58 -16.38
C PRO A 130 -10.11 -6.35 -14.96
N GLN A 131 -10.70 -7.12 -14.06
CA GLN A 131 -10.24 -7.37 -12.70
C GLN A 131 -8.76 -7.79 -12.78
N GLY A 132 -7.90 -7.32 -11.87
CA GLY A 132 -6.46 -7.62 -11.91
C GLY A 132 -5.59 -6.54 -12.55
N ARG A 133 -6.02 -5.28 -12.53
CA ARG A 133 -5.11 -4.17 -12.82
C ARG A 133 -4.01 -4.16 -11.77
N LYS A 134 -2.80 -4.46 -12.21
CA LYS A 134 -1.62 -4.52 -11.35
C LYS A 134 -1.19 -3.11 -10.92
N PRO A 135 -0.91 -2.87 -9.63
CA PRO A 135 -0.22 -1.66 -9.19
C PRO A 135 1.22 -1.63 -9.73
N VAL A 136 1.78 -0.45 -9.94
CA VAL A 136 3.20 -0.31 -10.30
C VAL A 136 4.00 -0.18 -9.01
N ALA A 137 4.29 -1.33 -8.40
CA ALA A 137 5.02 -1.45 -7.14
C ALA A 137 6.09 -2.54 -7.20
N ASP A 138 7.10 -2.44 -6.33
CA ASP A 138 8.13 -3.46 -6.17
C ASP A 138 7.63 -4.63 -5.31
N LYS A 139 6.92 -4.34 -4.20
CA LYS A 139 6.15 -5.33 -3.45
C LYS A 139 4.65 -5.07 -3.53
N CYS A 140 3.86 -6.13 -3.64
CA CYS A 140 2.40 -6.05 -3.71
C CYS A 140 1.75 -7.19 -2.92
N TYR A 141 0.76 -6.86 -2.10
CA TYR A 141 -0.08 -7.81 -1.40
C TYR A 141 -1.55 -7.58 -1.75
N ASN A 142 -2.29 -8.67 -1.93
CA ASN A 142 -3.70 -8.65 -2.28
C ASN A 142 -4.47 -9.56 -1.33
N PHE A 143 -5.23 -8.95 -0.42
CA PHE A 143 -6.18 -9.63 0.45
C PHE A 143 -7.55 -9.55 -0.21
N TYR A 144 -8.24 -10.66 -0.42
CA TYR A 144 -9.51 -10.66 -1.15
C TYR A 144 -10.44 -11.76 -0.68
N GLN A 145 -11.72 -11.69 -1.06
CA GLN A 145 -12.67 -12.79 -0.92
C GLN A 145 -13.33 -13.15 -2.25
N THR A 146 -13.98 -14.30 -2.33
CA THR A 146 -14.53 -14.88 -3.56
C THR A 146 -16.05 -15.08 -3.53
N LYS A 147 -16.72 -14.65 -2.46
CA LYS A 147 -18.14 -14.91 -2.17
C LYS A 147 -19.04 -13.71 -2.49
N GLY A 148 -20.09 -13.98 -3.26
CA GLY A 148 -21.15 -13.01 -3.55
C GLY A 148 -20.84 -12.08 -4.73
N ILE A 149 -21.60 -10.99 -4.82
CA ILE A 149 -21.53 -10.02 -5.93
C ILE A 149 -20.23 -9.20 -5.88
N ILE A 150 -19.79 -8.88 -4.67
CA ILE A 150 -18.45 -8.35 -4.42
C ILE A 150 -17.57 -9.59 -4.33
N HIS A 151 -16.69 -9.80 -5.31
CA HIS A 151 -15.66 -10.82 -5.22
C HIS A 151 -14.38 -10.28 -5.86
N GLY A 152 -13.25 -10.59 -5.24
CA GLY A 152 -11.92 -10.39 -5.78
C GLY A 152 -11.37 -11.63 -6.48
N LYS A 153 -10.14 -11.52 -6.95
CA LYS A 153 -9.37 -12.65 -7.48
C LYS A 153 -7.88 -12.41 -7.25
N LYS A 154 -7.10 -13.46 -7.45
CA LYS A 154 -5.63 -13.36 -7.45
C LYS A 154 -5.14 -12.35 -8.49
N ILE A 155 -4.18 -11.53 -8.10
CA ILE A 155 -3.48 -10.59 -8.99
C ILE A 155 -2.08 -11.15 -9.25
N LYS A 156 -1.75 -11.34 -10.54
CA LYS A 156 -0.44 -11.84 -10.97
C LYS A 156 0.66 -10.96 -10.37
N THR A 157 1.73 -11.58 -9.87
CA THR A 157 2.91 -10.94 -9.23
C THR A 157 2.67 -10.24 -7.89
N CYS A 158 1.46 -10.26 -7.35
CA CYS A 158 1.23 -9.92 -5.94
C CYS A 158 1.26 -11.21 -5.11
N VAL A 159 1.60 -11.09 -3.83
CA VAL A 159 1.31 -12.13 -2.84
C VAL A 159 -0.18 -12.07 -2.54
N ASN A 160 -0.88 -13.19 -2.68
CA ASN A 160 -2.34 -13.23 -2.65
C ASN A 160 -2.83 -14.02 -1.42
N TYR A 161 -3.73 -13.41 -0.65
CA TYR A 161 -4.37 -14.01 0.51
C TYR A 161 -5.88 -14.05 0.29
N ASP A 162 -6.40 -15.26 0.08
CA ASP A 162 -7.83 -15.51 0.07
C ASP A 162 -8.35 -15.58 1.51
N LEU A 163 -9.21 -14.65 1.88
CA LEU A 163 -9.79 -14.55 3.22
C LEU A 163 -11.22 -15.09 3.28
N THR A 164 -11.74 -15.67 2.18
CA THR A 164 -13.15 -16.07 2.04
C THR A 164 -13.59 -17.00 3.16
N ASP A 165 -12.97 -18.17 3.30
CA ASP A 165 -13.46 -19.19 4.23
C ASP A 165 -13.27 -18.79 5.69
N ARG A 166 -12.18 -18.05 5.97
CA ARG A 166 -11.82 -17.60 7.32
C ARG A 166 -12.72 -16.48 7.82
N ARG A 167 -13.24 -15.62 6.92
CA ARG A 167 -14.00 -14.42 7.30
C ARG A 167 -15.46 -14.47 6.90
N CYS A 168 -15.85 -15.38 6.01
CA CYS A 168 -17.17 -15.45 5.43
C CYS A 168 -17.80 -16.87 5.52
N PRO A 169 -17.91 -17.44 6.74
CA PRO A 169 -18.47 -18.77 6.94
C PRO A 169 -19.90 -18.90 6.38
N LYS A 170 -20.42 -20.13 6.35
CA LYS A 170 -21.78 -20.43 5.88
C LYS A 170 -22.79 -19.53 6.61
N GLY A 171 -23.71 -18.91 5.86
CA GLY A 171 -24.68 -17.94 6.37
C GLY A 171 -24.28 -16.47 6.27
N VAL A 172 -22.99 -16.13 6.11
CA VAL A 172 -22.55 -14.72 5.96
C VAL A 172 -22.82 -14.21 4.54
N GLY A 173 -23.53 -13.09 4.43
CA GLY A 173 -23.83 -12.42 3.14
C GLY A 173 -22.60 -11.76 2.50
N GLY A 174 -22.66 -11.46 1.20
CA GLY A 174 -21.52 -10.90 0.46
C GLY A 174 -21.06 -9.52 0.96
N ILE A 175 -21.97 -8.67 1.42
CA ILE A 175 -21.63 -7.34 1.96
C ILE A 175 -20.94 -7.47 3.32
N GLU A 176 -21.47 -8.30 4.20
CA GLU A 176 -20.84 -8.56 5.50
C GLU A 176 -19.46 -9.23 5.33
N CYS A 177 -19.33 -10.13 4.36
CA CYS A 177 -18.06 -10.70 3.96
C CYS A 177 -17.06 -9.62 3.52
N HIS A 178 -17.47 -8.70 2.64
CA HIS A 178 -16.67 -7.56 2.17
C HIS A 178 -16.10 -6.75 3.34
N ILE A 179 -16.96 -6.39 4.28
CA ILE A 179 -16.61 -5.64 5.48
C ILE A 179 -15.56 -6.37 6.33
N ARG A 180 -15.79 -7.64 6.66
CA ARG A 180 -14.89 -8.42 7.52
C ARG A 180 -13.51 -8.58 6.88
N VAL A 181 -13.48 -8.76 5.56
CA VAL A 181 -12.26 -8.89 4.76
C VAL A 181 -11.53 -7.56 4.65
N GLU A 182 -12.24 -6.44 4.53
CA GLU A 182 -11.65 -5.11 4.58
C GLU A 182 -10.91 -4.87 5.89
N TRP A 183 -11.56 -5.09 7.03
CA TRP A 183 -10.95 -4.88 8.35
C TRP A 183 -9.75 -5.79 8.58
N THR A 184 -9.92 -7.08 8.30
CA THR A 184 -8.84 -8.06 8.47
C THR A 184 -7.66 -7.75 7.54
N GLY A 185 -7.93 -7.52 6.26
CA GLY A 185 -6.89 -7.33 5.25
C GLY A 185 -6.14 -6.01 5.43
N THR A 186 -6.81 -4.96 5.93
CA THR A 186 -6.14 -3.68 6.23
C THR A 186 -5.32 -3.75 7.50
N ALA A 187 -5.76 -4.50 8.53
CA ALA A 187 -4.94 -4.78 9.71
C ALA A 187 -3.67 -5.57 9.35
N TYR A 188 -3.79 -6.68 8.62
CA TYR A 188 -2.62 -7.42 8.12
C TYR A 188 -1.75 -6.58 7.18
N GLY A 189 -2.38 -5.70 6.39
CA GLY A 189 -1.71 -4.71 5.58
C GLY A 189 -0.84 -3.76 6.41
N ALA A 190 -1.37 -3.26 7.53
CA ALA A 190 -0.68 -2.38 8.45
C ALA A 190 0.56 -3.04 9.06
N ASP A 191 0.44 -4.29 9.49
CA ASP A 191 1.56 -5.07 10.03
C ASP A 191 2.68 -5.19 9.00
N ILE A 192 2.34 -5.54 7.76
CA ILE A 192 3.29 -5.62 6.65
C ILE A 192 3.96 -4.27 6.37
N ILE A 193 3.21 -3.16 6.47
CA ILE A 193 3.77 -1.82 6.27
C ILE A 193 4.74 -1.47 7.41
N ASN A 194 4.37 -1.71 8.67
CA ASN A 194 5.25 -1.47 9.82
C ASN A 194 6.53 -2.28 9.70
N ASP A 195 6.42 -3.58 9.41
CA ASP A 195 7.57 -4.46 9.16
C ASP A 195 8.44 -3.98 8.01
N TYR A 196 7.82 -3.42 6.96
CA TYR A 196 8.55 -2.88 5.83
C TYR A 196 9.33 -1.63 6.22
N ILE A 197 8.70 -0.70 6.96
CA ILE A 197 9.32 0.53 7.45
C ILE A 197 10.46 0.21 8.43
N LEU A 198 10.29 -0.72 9.37
CA LEU A 198 11.33 -1.04 10.37
C LEU A 198 12.60 -1.68 9.79
N ARG A 199 12.53 -2.19 8.56
CA ARG A 199 13.64 -2.89 7.90
C ARG A 199 14.37 -2.03 6.87
N HIS A 200 13.95 -0.78 6.65
CA HIS A 200 14.52 0.13 5.65
C HIS A 200 14.71 1.53 6.25
#